data_AF-A0A6A8KGJ0-F1
#
_entry.id   AF-A0A6A8KGJ0-F1
#
_cell.length_a   1.000
_cell.length_b   1.000
_cell.length_c   1.000
_cell.angle_alpha   90.00
_cell.angle_beta   90.00
_cell.angle_gamma   90.00
#
_symmetry.space_group_name_H-M   'P 1'
#
loop_
_entity.id
_entity.type
_entity.pdbx_description
1 polymer ?
#
loop_
_entity_poly.entity_id
_entity_poly.type
_entity_poly.pdbx_seq_one_letter_code
_entity_poly.pdbx_strand_id
1 'polypeptide(L)'
;MAKNVSLVFSGYWRDSRKDGLPKESGIYLVYAGTPKPNNIVDLRQLLYIGESSNVHDRIAEHDRYEDWKKSLKKGELLYYVVAPASKEERTLAEAALIFRYKPPYNEEYVDNYPFQPVKLTLSGLDKEKNLPPFLYKDNKGVTHYMEPSLLIESSTKVTA
;
A
#
# COMPACT_ATOMS: atom_id res chain seq x y z
N MET A 1 21.45 13.11 5.73
CA MET A 1 20.21 13.90 5.49
C MET A 1 19.17 12.95 4.94
N ALA A 2 17.90 13.12 5.31
CA ALA A 2 16.82 12.26 4.81
C ALA A 2 16.45 12.60 3.36
N LYS A 3 16.21 11.59 2.52
CA LYS A 3 15.64 11.76 1.18
C LYS A 3 14.14 12.08 1.32
N ASN A 4 13.63 13.05 0.57
CA ASN A 4 12.19 13.31 0.54
C ASN A 4 11.56 12.55 -0.63
N VAL A 5 10.45 11.85 -0.37
CA VAL A 5 9.65 11.15 -1.39
C VAL A 5 8.19 11.52 -1.20
N SER A 6 7.51 11.88 -2.29
CA SER A 6 6.09 12.22 -2.28
C SER A 6 5.31 11.17 -3.07
N LEU A 7 4.33 10.53 -2.43
CA LEU A 7 3.43 9.57 -3.06
C LEU A 7 2.03 10.16 -3.14
N VAL A 8 1.50 10.22 -4.36
CA VAL A 8 0.12 10.63 -4.63
C VAL A 8 -0.66 9.42 -5.07
N PHE A 9 -1.46 8.88 -4.16
CA PHE A 9 -2.28 7.71 -4.43
C PHE A 9 -3.55 8.10 -5.18
N SER A 10 -3.96 7.23 -6.10
CA SER A 10 -5.16 7.43 -6.91
C SER A 10 -6.05 6.21 -6.80
N GLY A 11 -7.36 6.43 -6.65
CA GLY A 11 -8.42 5.43 -6.80
C GLY A 11 -8.32 4.11 -6.02
N TYR A 12 -9.39 3.34 -6.08
CA TYR A 12 -9.38 1.93 -5.70
C TYR A 12 -9.80 1.11 -6.92
N TRP A 13 -8.96 0.19 -7.36
CA TRP A 13 -9.31 -0.79 -8.39
C TRP A 13 -9.72 -2.07 -7.72
N ARG A 14 -10.95 -2.51 -7.99
CA ARG A 14 -11.40 -3.85 -7.60
C ARG A 14 -10.67 -4.88 -8.46
N ASP A 15 -10.41 -6.06 -7.90
CA ASP A 15 -9.75 -7.17 -8.60
C ASP A 15 -10.37 -7.51 -9.96
N SER A 16 -11.70 -7.54 -10.04
CA SER A 16 -12.43 -7.79 -11.29
C SER A 16 -12.28 -6.69 -12.36
N ARG A 17 -11.55 -5.61 -12.07
CA ARG A 17 -11.27 -4.47 -12.96
C ARG A 17 -9.78 -4.10 -12.95
N LYS A 18 -8.90 -5.02 -12.54
CA LYS A 18 -7.46 -4.76 -12.43
C LYS A 18 -6.78 -4.49 -13.77
N ASP A 19 -7.38 -4.92 -14.88
CA ASP A 19 -6.91 -4.58 -16.24
C ASP A 19 -6.95 -3.06 -16.53
N GLY A 20 -7.69 -2.29 -15.73
CA GLY A 20 -7.72 -0.83 -15.79
C GLY A 20 -6.66 -0.13 -14.95
N LEU A 21 -5.74 -0.87 -14.31
CA LEU A 21 -4.60 -0.30 -13.59
C LEU A 21 -3.64 0.40 -14.55
N PRO A 22 -2.97 1.48 -14.12
CA PRO A 22 -2.01 2.18 -14.98
C PRO A 22 -0.79 1.31 -15.25
N LYS A 23 -0.28 1.39 -16.49
CA LYS A 23 0.92 0.70 -16.95
C LYS A 23 2.15 1.57 -16.71
N GLU A 24 2.50 1.75 -15.45
CA GLU A 24 3.56 2.67 -15.04
C GLU A 24 4.38 2.15 -13.86
N SER A 25 5.53 2.79 -13.65
CA SER A 25 6.41 2.55 -12.51
C SER A 25 5.82 3.15 -11.24
N GLY A 26 5.80 2.39 -10.15
CA GLY A 26 5.27 2.88 -8.89
C GLY A 26 5.20 1.85 -7.78
N ILE A 27 4.46 2.23 -6.75
CA ILE A 27 4.11 1.39 -5.61
C ILE A 27 2.63 1.04 -5.72
N TYR A 28 2.28 -0.16 -5.28
CA TYR A 28 0.91 -0.62 -5.14
C TYR A 28 0.63 -1.18 -3.75
N LEU A 29 -0.60 -0.99 -3.29
CA LEU A 29 -1.12 -1.50 -2.01
C LEU A 29 -2.27 -2.44 -2.32
N VAL A 30 -2.32 -3.57 -1.62
CA VAL A 30 -3.36 -4.59 -1.75
C VAL A 30 -4.21 -4.60 -0.49
N TYR A 31 -5.52 -4.54 -0.64
CA TYR A 31 -6.47 -4.51 0.45
C TYR A 31 -7.53 -5.59 0.33
N ALA A 32 -8.03 -6.04 1.47
CA ALA A 32 -9.34 -6.70 1.57
C ALA A 32 -10.42 -5.68 1.91
N GLY A 33 -11.56 -5.75 1.24
CA GLY A 33 -12.71 -4.90 1.54
C GLY A 33 -14.02 -5.44 0.99
N THR A 34 -15.14 -4.88 1.43
CA THR A 34 -16.48 -5.25 0.96
C THR A 34 -17.05 -4.15 0.06
N PRO A 35 -17.61 -4.48 -1.12
CA PRO A 35 -18.31 -3.49 -1.93
C PRO A 35 -19.57 -2.98 -1.23
N LYS A 36 -19.83 -1.68 -1.34
CA LYS A 36 -21.06 -1.02 -0.90
C LYS A 36 -21.78 -0.42 -2.12
N PRO A 37 -23.07 -0.05 -1.98
CA PRO A 37 -23.78 0.74 -3.00
C PRO A 37 -23.01 2.02 -3.38
N ASN A 38 -23.34 2.59 -4.55
CA ASN A 38 -22.76 3.85 -5.05
C ASN A 38 -21.25 3.83 -5.26
N ASN A 39 -20.68 2.67 -5.62
CA ASN A 39 -19.24 2.47 -5.84
C ASN A 39 -18.37 2.77 -4.60
N ILE A 40 -18.96 2.80 -3.42
CA ILE A 40 -18.23 2.91 -2.16
C ILE A 40 -17.60 1.55 -1.84
N VAL A 41 -16.42 1.57 -1.23
CA VAL A 41 -15.76 0.39 -0.68
C VAL A 41 -15.59 0.57 0.83
N ASP A 42 -15.95 -0.46 1.58
CA ASP A 42 -15.66 -0.55 3.02
C ASP A 42 -14.41 -1.42 3.16
N LEU A 43 -13.24 -0.79 3.15
CA LEU A 43 -11.97 -1.49 3.33
C LEU A 43 -11.87 -2.01 4.76
N ARG A 44 -11.27 -3.18 4.91
CA ARG A 44 -11.04 -3.81 6.21
C ARG A 44 -9.58 -3.77 6.60
N GLN A 45 -8.68 -4.16 5.70
CA GLN A 45 -7.29 -4.41 6.04
C GLN A 45 -6.35 -4.22 4.84
N LEU A 46 -5.22 -3.54 5.07
CA LEU A 46 -4.03 -3.58 4.22
C LEU A 46 -3.36 -4.96 4.32
N LEU A 47 -3.23 -5.66 3.20
CA LEU A 47 -2.68 -7.01 3.11
C LEU A 47 -1.21 -7.01 2.70
N TYR A 48 -0.85 -6.18 1.73
CA TYR A 48 0.47 -6.17 1.10
C TYR A 48 0.80 -4.80 0.52
N ILE A 49 2.09 -4.46 0.51
CA ILE A 49 2.66 -3.32 -0.21
C ILE A 49 3.75 -3.86 -1.15
N GLY A 50 3.77 -3.42 -2.39
CA GLY A 50 4.82 -3.78 -3.33
C GLY A 50 5.22 -2.65 -4.28
N GLU A 51 6.36 -2.79 -4.93
CA GLU A 51 6.79 -1.93 -6.04
C GLU A 51 6.92 -2.67 -7.38
N SER A 52 6.89 -1.91 -8.48
CA SER A 52 7.26 -2.42 -9.80
C SER A 52 7.64 -1.31 -10.76
N SER A 53 8.42 -1.63 -11.79
CA SER A 53 8.55 -0.77 -12.98
C SER A 53 7.28 -0.74 -13.84
N ASN A 54 6.38 -1.71 -13.66
CA ASN A 54 5.04 -1.74 -14.22
C ASN A 54 4.09 -2.40 -13.22
N VAL A 55 3.28 -1.59 -12.54
CA VAL A 55 2.37 -2.06 -11.48
C VAL A 55 1.22 -2.91 -12.04
N HIS A 56 0.72 -2.59 -13.24
CA HIS A 56 -0.34 -3.36 -13.89
C HIS A 56 0.10 -4.82 -14.11
N ASP A 57 1.25 -5.03 -14.75
CA ASP A 57 1.73 -6.36 -15.09
C ASP A 57 2.09 -7.14 -13.81
N ARG A 58 2.72 -6.47 -12.83
CA ARG A 58 3.09 -7.09 -11.56
C ARG A 58 1.88 -7.58 -10.77
N ILE A 59 0.77 -6.85 -10.76
CA ILE A 59 -0.46 -7.24 -10.06
C ILE A 59 -1.20 -8.35 -10.83
N ALA A 60 -1.14 -8.35 -12.16
CA ALA A 60 -1.80 -9.37 -12.99
C ALA A 60 -1.26 -10.78 -12.68
N GLU A 61 0.06 -10.90 -12.51
CA GLU A 61 0.78 -12.17 -12.38
C GLU A 61 1.40 -12.38 -10.98
N HIS A 62 0.88 -11.72 -9.95
CA HIS A 62 1.55 -11.72 -8.64
C HIS A 62 1.54 -13.10 -7.95
N ASP A 63 2.71 -13.56 -7.52
CA ASP A 63 2.91 -14.89 -6.92
C ASP A 63 2.10 -15.12 -5.63
N ARG A 64 1.84 -14.04 -4.88
CA ARG A 64 1.05 -14.06 -3.63
C ARG A 64 -0.46 -13.90 -3.82
N TYR A 65 -0.95 -13.84 -5.06
CA TYR A 65 -2.38 -13.58 -5.35
C TYR A 65 -3.31 -14.56 -4.65
N GLU A 66 -2.99 -15.86 -4.70
CA GLU A 66 -3.81 -16.89 -4.06
C GLU A 66 -3.77 -16.82 -2.52
N ASP A 67 -2.66 -16.36 -1.94
CA ASP A 67 -2.56 -16.14 -0.49
C ASP A 67 -3.47 -14.99 -0.03
N TRP A 68 -3.48 -13.89 -0.79
CA TRP A 68 -4.36 -12.75 -0.50
C TRP A 68 -5.82 -13.15 -0.62
N LYS A 69 -6.19 -13.95 -1.63
CA LYS A 69 -7.56 -14.45 -1.80
C LYS A 69 -8.01 -15.35 -0.66
N LYS A 70 -7.15 -16.24 -0.17
CA LYS A 70 -7.47 -17.11 0.98
C LYS A 70 -7.73 -16.30 2.26
N SER A 71 -7.21 -15.08 2.35
CA SER A 71 -7.40 -14.18 3.50
C SER A 71 -8.76 -13.46 3.53
N LEU A 72 -9.50 -13.49 2.42
CA LEU A 72 -10.76 -12.78 2.28
C LEU A 72 -11.86 -13.39 3.16
N LYS A 73 -12.61 -12.54 3.85
CA LYS A 73 -13.84 -12.94 4.54
C LYS A 73 -15.00 -13.03 3.54
N LYS A 74 -16.10 -13.65 3.96
CA LYS A 74 -17.31 -13.79 3.14
C LYS A 74 -17.78 -12.41 2.63
N GLY A 75 -17.86 -12.27 1.30
CA GLY A 75 -18.28 -11.04 0.63
C GLY A 75 -17.17 -10.02 0.37
N GLU A 76 -15.93 -10.30 0.82
CA GLU A 76 -14.79 -9.44 0.53
C GLU A 76 -14.21 -9.71 -0.86
N LEU A 77 -13.58 -8.68 -1.40
CA LEU A 77 -12.83 -8.68 -2.66
C LEU A 77 -11.46 -8.04 -2.41
N LEU A 78 -10.52 -8.30 -3.33
CA LEU A 78 -9.26 -7.58 -3.36
C LEU A 78 -9.44 -6.21 -4.02
N TYR A 79 -8.72 -5.24 -3.47
CA TYR A 79 -8.63 -3.88 -3.99
C TYR A 79 -7.18 -3.44 -4.07
N TYR A 80 -6.87 -2.71 -5.14
CA TYR A 80 -5.54 -2.17 -5.41
C TYR A 80 -5.58 -0.65 -5.38
N VAL A 81 -4.53 -0.06 -4.84
CA VAL A 81 -4.24 1.38 -4.90
C VAL A 81 -2.83 1.54 -5.42
N VAL A 82 -2.60 2.54 -6.26
CA VAL A 82 -1.27 2.78 -6.86
C VAL A 82 -0.84 4.24 -6.71
N ALA A 83 0.46 4.44 -6.62
CA ALA A 83 1.12 5.75 -6.71
C ALA A 83 2.33 5.65 -7.65
N PRO A 84 2.45 6.53 -8.65
CA PRO A 84 3.64 6.60 -9.50
C PRO A 84 4.88 6.95 -8.67
N ALA A 85 6.02 6.33 -8.99
CA ALA A 85 7.30 6.63 -8.36
C ALA A 85 8.46 6.18 -9.26
N SER A 86 9.60 6.88 -9.19
CA SER A 86 10.84 6.45 -9.86
C SER A 86 11.42 5.18 -9.22
N LYS A 87 12.43 4.57 -9.86
CA LYS A 87 13.09 3.37 -9.32
C LYS A 87 13.68 3.57 -7.93
N GLU A 88 14.38 4.69 -7.71
CA GLU A 88 14.98 4.97 -6.39
C GLU A 88 13.88 5.19 -5.34
N GLU A 89 12.86 5.98 -5.68
CA GLU A 89 11.78 6.34 -4.76
C GLU A 89 10.91 5.14 -4.39
N ARG A 90 10.58 4.27 -5.36
CA ARG A 90 9.69 3.13 -5.11
C ARG A 90 10.34 2.11 -4.18
N THR A 91 11.64 1.84 -4.30
CA THR A 91 12.38 0.98 -3.37
C THR A 91 12.42 1.57 -1.96
N LEU A 92 12.74 2.87 -1.83
CA LEU A 92 12.79 3.52 -0.51
C LEU A 92 11.42 3.56 0.17
N ALA A 93 10.37 3.88 -0.58
CA ALA A 93 9.04 4.05 -0.01
C ALA A 93 8.31 2.73 0.22
N GLU A 94 8.52 1.68 -0.61
CA GLU A 94 8.02 0.32 -0.31
C GLU A 94 8.57 -0.16 1.04
N ALA A 95 9.89 -0.17 1.20
CA ALA A 95 10.52 -0.63 2.42
C ALA A 95 10.10 0.18 3.66
N ALA A 96 9.97 1.51 3.52
CA ALA A 96 9.55 2.39 4.60
C ALA A 96 8.09 2.17 5.02
N LEU A 97 7.18 2.01 4.06
CA LEU A 97 5.76 1.75 4.34
C LEU A 97 5.57 0.35 4.93
N ILE A 98 6.29 -0.67 4.44
CA ILE A 98 6.26 -2.01 5.03
C ILE A 98 6.79 -1.98 6.46
N PHE A 99 7.94 -1.36 6.72
CA PHE A 99 8.50 -1.24 8.07
C PHE A 99 7.54 -0.54 9.04
N ARG A 100 6.86 0.53 8.58
CA ARG A 100 5.94 1.32 9.40
C ARG A 100 4.62 0.59 9.71
N TYR A 101 4.05 -0.10 8.71
CA TYR A 101 2.68 -0.63 8.77
C TYR A 101 2.57 -2.14 8.85
N LYS A 102 3.65 -2.87 8.56
CA LYS A 102 3.81 -4.31 8.70
C LYS A 102 2.63 -5.13 8.13
N PRO A 103 2.30 -5.00 6.83
CA PRO A 103 1.24 -5.80 6.24
C PRO A 103 1.55 -7.31 6.36
N PRO A 104 0.55 -8.16 6.61
CA PRO A 104 0.76 -9.55 6.99
C PRO A 104 1.38 -10.42 5.87
N TYR A 105 1.31 -9.99 4.61
CA TYR A 105 1.86 -10.76 3.48
C TYR A 105 3.21 -10.25 2.99
N ASN A 106 3.75 -9.18 3.58
CA ASN A 106 5.12 -8.77 3.37
C ASN A 106 6.06 -9.57 4.28
N GLU A 107 7.20 -9.99 3.74
CA GLU A 107 8.23 -10.74 4.47
C GLU A 107 9.52 -9.93 4.57
N GLU A 108 9.86 -9.21 3.51
CA GLU A 108 10.96 -8.26 3.48
C GLU A 108 10.59 -6.94 4.16
N TYR A 109 11.59 -6.27 4.74
CA TYR A 109 11.50 -4.96 5.39
C TYR A 109 10.58 -4.81 6.61
N VAL A 110 9.87 -5.86 7.02
CA VAL A 110 8.89 -5.84 8.13
C VAL A 110 9.50 -5.34 9.44
N ASP A 111 10.71 -5.81 9.76
CA ASP A 111 11.39 -5.48 11.03
C ASP A 111 12.67 -4.68 10.84
N ASN A 112 13.01 -4.33 9.59
CA ASN A 112 14.22 -3.62 9.30
C ASN A 112 14.12 -2.80 8.02
N TYR A 113 14.46 -1.51 8.11
CA TYR A 113 14.63 -0.59 7.01
C TYR A 113 16.13 -0.34 6.72
N PRO A 114 16.77 -1.08 5.79
CA PRO A 114 18.21 -1.07 5.56
C PRO A 114 18.67 0.06 4.62
N PHE A 115 17.95 1.17 4.56
CA PHE A 115 18.25 2.27 3.64
C PHE A 115 18.56 3.56 4.39
N GLN A 116 19.05 4.56 3.65
CA GLN A 116 19.20 5.92 4.19
C GLN A 116 17.86 6.46 4.69
N PRO A 117 17.85 7.33 5.72
CA PRO A 117 16.61 7.90 6.22
C PRO A 117 15.75 8.52 5.11
N VAL A 118 14.44 8.34 5.21
CA VAL A 118 13.48 8.85 4.22
C VAL A 118 12.33 9.58 4.91
N LYS A 119 11.96 10.73 4.35
CA LYS A 119 10.73 11.44 4.69
C LYS A 119 9.70 11.18 3.59
N LEU A 120 8.63 10.47 3.93
CA LEU A 120 7.51 10.24 3.03
C LEU A 120 6.42 11.29 3.26
N THR A 121 5.92 11.87 2.18
CA THR A 121 4.67 12.64 2.17
C THR A 121 3.63 11.83 1.39
N LEU A 122 2.55 11.45 2.05
CA LEU A 122 1.48 10.64 1.47
C LEU A 122 0.25 11.53 1.26
N SER A 123 -0.33 11.45 0.08
CA SER A 123 -1.53 12.21 -0.26
C SER A 123 -2.37 11.45 -1.27
N GLY A 124 -3.58 11.98 -1.51
CA GLY A 124 -4.51 11.39 -2.45
C GLY A 124 -5.32 10.23 -1.86
N LEU A 125 -6.50 10.04 -2.44
CA LEU A 125 -7.70 9.32 -1.98
C LEU A 125 -8.70 10.21 -1.19
N ASP A 126 -9.94 10.19 -1.66
CA ASP A 126 -10.93 11.30 -1.60
C ASP A 126 -10.40 12.62 -2.20
N LYS A 127 -10.80 12.92 -3.45
CA LYS A 127 -10.33 14.08 -4.23
C LYS A 127 -10.62 15.42 -3.54
N GLU A 128 -11.61 15.46 -2.65
CA GLU A 128 -11.99 16.68 -1.94
C GLU A 128 -11.21 16.87 -0.63
N LYS A 129 -10.61 15.80 -0.10
CA LYS A 129 -10.03 15.79 1.26
C LYS A 129 -8.56 15.38 1.32
N ASN A 130 -7.96 14.92 0.22
CA ASN A 130 -6.57 14.48 0.13
C ASN A 130 -6.18 13.53 1.27
N LEU A 131 -7.06 12.58 1.60
CA LEU A 131 -6.85 11.65 2.69
C LEU A 131 -5.91 10.53 2.24
N PRO A 132 -4.82 10.24 2.97
CA PRO A 132 -3.90 9.15 2.63
C PRO A 132 -4.62 7.79 2.63
N PRO A 133 -3.99 6.73 2.07
CA PRO A 133 -4.63 5.41 1.97
C PRO A 133 -5.13 4.87 3.32
N PHE A 134 -6.21 4.11 3.26
CA PHE A 134 -6.76 3.39 4.41
C PHE A 134 -5.71 2.44 5.01
N LEU A 135 -5.77 2.19 6.32
CA LEU A 135 -4.93 1.18 6.99
C LEU A 135 -5.81 0.04 7.55
N TYR A 136 -6.68 0.36 8.49
CA TYR A 136 -7.68 -0.56 9.06
C TYR A 136 -8.85 0.21 9.68
N LYS A 137 -9.93 -0.52 9.98
CA LYS A 137 -11.07 -0.02 10.76
C LYS A 137 -11.08 -0.74 12.10
N ASP A 138 -11.12 0.01 13.19
CA ASP A 138 -11.13 -0.58 14.53
C ASP A 138 -12.51 -1.13 14.92
N ASN A 139 -12.57 -1.82 16.07
CA ASN A 139 -13.80 -2.43 16.58
C ASN A 139 -14.90 -1.40 16.94
N LYS A 140 -14.55 -0.11 17.03
CA LYS A 140 -15.49 0.99 17.27
C LYS A 140 -15.99 1.62 15.96
N GLY A 141 -15.51 1.13 14.82
CA GLY A 141 -15.88 1.62 13.50
C GLY A 141 -15.08 2.86 13.06
N VAL A 142 -14.04 3.25 13.80
CA VAL A 142 -13.17 4.37 13.40
C VAL A 142 -12.24 3.90 12.30
N THR A 143 -12.18 4.68 11.22
CA THR A 143 -11.25 4.45 10.12
C THR A 143 -9.89 5.05 10.46
N HIS A 144 -8.86 4.21 10.43
CA HIS A 144 -7.46 4.60 10.56
C HIS A 144 -6.84 4.66 9.17
N TYR A 145 -6.28 5.81 8.83
CA TYR A 145 -5.55 6.03 7.59
C TYR A 145 -4.04 5.97 7.84
N MET A 146 -3.26 5.79 6.78
CA MET A 146 -1.82 6.04 6.83
C MET A 146 -1.55 7.49 7.26
N GLU A 147 -0.40 7.73 7.87
CA GLU A 147 -0.02 9.08 8.29
C GLU A 147 0.43 9.87 7.06
N PRO A 148 -0.02 11.12 6.89
CA PRO A 148 0.28 11.92 5.70
C PRO A 148 1.76 12.33 5.61
N SER A 149 2.52 12.24 6.71
CA SER A 149 3.95 12.50 6.74
C SER A 149 4.62 11.52 7.69
N LEU A 150 5.66 10.84 7.21
CA LEU A 150 6.45 9.87 7.97
C LEU A 150 7.92 10.20 7.83
N LEU A 151 8.67 10.16 8.94
CA LEU A 151 10.13 10.12 8.92
C LEU A 151 10.55 8.73 9.36
N ILE A 152 11.21 7.99 8.47
CA ILE A 152 11.76 6.67 8.76
C ILE A 152 13.27 6.77 8.80
N GLU A 153 13.85 6.44 9.95
CA GLU A 153 15.29 6.36 10.13
C GLU A 153 15.82 5.00 9.65
N SER A 154 17.10 4.97 9.27
CA SER A 154 17.80 3.72 8.97
C SER A 154 17.80 2.82 10.20
N SER A 155 17.47 1.55 10.04
CA SER A 155 17.68 0.55 11.10
C SER A 155 18.80 -0.41 10.71
N THR A 156 19.62 -0.77 11.68
CA THR A 156 20.54 -1.91 11.57
C THR A 156 19.86 -3.11 12.22
N LYS A 157 19.80 -4.25 11.53
CA LYS A 157 19.47 -5.52 12.20
C LYS A 157 20.52 -5.72 13.29
N VAL A 158 20.11 -5.69 14.55
CA VAL A 158 20.93 -6.24 15.63
C VAL A 158 20.93 -7.75 15.41
N THR A 159 22.00 -8.28 14.83
CA THR A 159 22.26 -9.72 14.85
C THR A 159 22.51 -10.11 16.30
N ALA A 160 21.55 -10.81 16.90
CA ALA A 160 21.73 -11.51 18.17
C ALA A 160 22.65 -12.72 17.99
#